data_AF-A0A9D1IFG4-F1
#
_entry.id   AF-A0A9D1IFG4-F1
#
_cell.length_a   1.000
_cell.length_b   1.000
_cell.length_c   1.000
_cell.angle_alpha   90.00
_cell.angle_beta   90.00
_cell.angle_gamma   90.00
#
_symmetry.space_group_name_H-M   'P 1'
#
loop_
_entity.id
_entity.type
_entity.pdbx_description
1 polymer ?
#
loop_
_entity_poly.entity_id
_entity_poly.type
_entity_poly.pdbx_seq_one_letter_code
_entity_poly.pdbx_strand_id
1 'polypeptide(L)'
;MVRNGDTIYYGNMSDEYVIMLRITSKKPFEGYDLASKVVVQLLRTDPDASAKERVVKTSEKKGLFAAMDIAEIWLDRALRG
;
A
#
# COMPACT_ATOMS: atom_id res chain seq x y z
N MET A 1 0.51 9.57 -10.80
CA MET A 1 0.18 8.16 -10.52
C MET A 1 1.18 7.29 -11.24
N VAL A 2 2.18 6.77 -10.52
CA VAL A 2 3.17 5.86 -11.13
C VAL A 2 2.67 4.44 -10.90
N ARG A 3 2.10 3.83 -11.95
CA ARG A 3 1.80 2.40 -11.97
C ARG A 3 3.04 1.68 -12.48
N ASN A 4 3.77 0.98 -11.61
CA ASN A 4 4.76 0.00 -12.04
C ASN A 4 4.20 -1.40 -11.75
N GLY A 5 3.53 -1.96 -12.75
CA GLY A 5 2.92 -3.30 -12.70
C GLY A 5 1.88 -3.45 -11.58
N ASP A 6 2.26 -4.22 -10.55
CA ASP A 6 1.40 -4.67 -9.46
C ASP A 6 1.53 -3.85 -8.16
N THR A 7 2.36 -2.81 -8.16
CA THR A 7 2.58 -1.97 -6.98
C THR A 7 2.03 -0.57 -7.19
N ILE A 8 1.18 -0.13 -6.26
CA ILE A 8 0.49 1.15 -6.25
C ILE A 8 0.99 1.91 -5.02
N TYR A 9 1.49 3.12 -5.22
CA TYR A 9 1.82 4.03 -4.12
C TYR A 9 0.67 5.03 -3.94
N TYR A 10 0.22 5.17 -2.71
CA TYR A 10 -0.87 6.05 -2.31
C TYR A 10 -0.39 7.02 -1.22
N GLY A 11 -0.60 8.31 -1.43
CA GLY A 11 -0.11 9.39 -0.57
C GLY A 11 0.76 10.39 -1.32
N ASN A 12 1.17 11.45 -0.63
CA ASN A 12 2.10 12.45 -1.17
C ASN A 12 3.52 12.13 -0.68
N MET A 13 4.49 12.11 -1.59
CA MET A 13 5.91 11.90 -1.22
C MET A 13 6.49 13.05 -0.39
N SER A 14 5.78 14.18 -0.30
CA SER A 14 6.14 15.31 0.57
C SER A 14 5.73 15.08 2.02
N ASP A 15 4.81 14.15 2.27
CA ASP A 15 4.38 13.80 3.63
C ASP A 15 5.39 12.84 4.27
N GLU A 16 5.41 12.74 5.59
CA GLU A 16 6.31 11.85 6.33
C GLU A 16 6.03 10.35 6.09
N TYR A 17 4.82 10.02 5.63
CA TYR A 17 4.39 8.65 5.39
C TYR A 17 3.64 8.50 4.05
N VAL A 18 3.83 7.36 3.40
CA VAL A 18 3.11 6.94 2.19
C VAL A 18 2.69 5.47 2.31
N ILE A 19 1.64 5.07 1.61
CA ILE A 19 1.22 3.68 1.52
C ILE A 19 1.73 3.06 0.22
N MET A 20 2.25 1.84 0.32
CA MET A 20 2.51 0.96 -0.81
C MET A 20 1.54 -0.23 -0.77
N LEU A 21 0.78 -0.40 -1.85
CA LEU A 21 -0.13 -1.51 -2.09
C LEU A 21 0.47 -2.40 -3.17
N ARG A 22 0.80 -3.65 -2.84
CA ARG A 22 1.37 -4.62 -3.79
C ARG A 22 0.41 -5.78 -4.00
N ILE A 23 -0.07 -5.95 -5.23
CA ILE A 23 -0.87 -7.10 -5.62
C ILE A 23 0.07 -8.30 -5.76
N THR A 24 -0.15 -9.34 -4.95
CA THR A 24 0.67 -10.56 -4.98
C THR A 24 -0.03 -11.71 -5.68
N SER A 25 -1.36 -11.67 -5.75
CA SER A 25 -2.14 -12.70 -6.44
C SER A 25 -3.39 -12.09 -7.04
N LYS A 26 -3.70 -12.50 -8.27
CA LYS A 26 -4.93 -12.19 -9.00
C LYS A 26 -5.68 -13.49 -9.24
N LYS A 27 -7.00 -13.44 -9.23
CA LYS A 27 -7.88 -14.56 -9.56
C LYS A 27 -8.82 -14.11 -10.68
N PRO A 28 -9.00 -14.93 -11.72
CA PRO A 28 -10.01 -14.67 -12.73
C PRO A 28 -11.39 -14.83 -12.09
N PHE A 29 -12.20 -13.79 -12.19
CA PHE A 29 -13.59 -13.75 -11.75
C PHE A 29 -14.42 -13.12 -12.87
N GLU A 30 -15.34 -13.91 -13.45
CA GLU A 30 -16.27 -13.45 -14.49
C GLU A 30 -15.60 -12.72 -15.68
N GLY A 31 -14.42 -13.18 -16.10
CA GLY A 31 -13.67 -12.59 -17.22
C GLY A 31 -12.76 -11.42 -16.85
N TYR A 32 -12.67 -11.05 -15.57
CA TYR A 32 -11.78 -10.01 -15.05
C TYR A 32 -10.76 -10.59 -14.06
N ASP A 33 -9.53 -10.08 -14.07
CA ASP A 33 -8.51 -10.45 -13.08
C ASP A 33 -8.71 -9.65 -11.78
N LEU A 34 -9.42 -10.24 -10.82
CA LEU A 34 -9.63 -9.64 -9.51
C LEU A 34 -8.40 -9.84 -8.63
N ALA A 35 -7.87 -8.78 -8.03
CA ALA A 35 -6.77 -8.89 -7.07
C ALA A 35 -7.23 -9.72 -5.84
N SER A 36 -6.78 -10.97 -5.73
CA SER A 36 -7.15 -11.87 -4.64
C SER A 36 -6.35 -11.62 -3.38
N LYS A 37 -5.10 -11.20 -3.52
CA LYS A 37 -4.22 -10.86 -2.40
C LYS A 37 -3.46 -9.58 -2.68
N VAL A 38 -3.53 -8.66 -1.73
CA VAL A 38 -2.86 -7.37 -1.78
C VAL A 38 -2.16 -7.15 -0.46
N VAL A 39 -0.88 -6.86 -0.52
CA VAL A 39 -0.05 -6.49 0.62
C VAL A 39 -0.06 -4.97 0.74
N VAL A 40 -0.43 -4.47 1.91
CA VAL A 40 -0.42 -3.04 2.25
C VAL A 40 0.76 -2.79 3.16
N GLN A 41 1.59 -1.80 2.83
CA GLN A 41 2.75 -1.41 3.60
C GLN A 41 2.69 0.09 3.86
N LEU A 42 2.81 0.50 5.12
CA LEU A 42 3.03 1.89 5.50
C LEU A 42 4.53 2.14 5.46
N LEU A 43 4.94 3.08 4.61
CA LEU A 43 6.31 3.48 4.40
C LEU A 43 6.54 4.88 4.94
N ARG A 44 7.66 5.12 5.62
CA ARG A 44 8.20 6.46 5.85
C ARG A 44 8.94 6.94 4.61
N THR A 45 8.77 8.22 4.31
CA THR A 45 9.44 8.92 3.19
C THR A 45 10.84 9.40 3.55
N ASP A 46 11.26 9.18 4.79
CA ASP A 46 12.59 9.51 5.31
C ASP A 46 13.72 9.04 4.37
N PRO A 47 14.47 9.96 3.76
CA PRO A 47 15.50 9.64 2.78
C PRO A 47 16.73 8.96 3.40
N ASP A 48 16.98 9.19 4.70
CA ASP A 48 18.11 8.63 5.44
C ASP A 48 17.80 7.25 6.05
N ALA A 49 16.52 6.92 6.22
CA ALA A 49 16.11 5.61 6.73
C ALA A 49 16.45 4.48 5.74
N SER A 50 16.92 3.34 6.25
CA SER A 50 17.13 2.14 5.44
C SER A 50 15.80 1.56 4.94
N ALA A 51 15.80 0.83 3.82
CA ALA A 51 14.57 0.26 3.24
C ALA A 51 13.73 -0.58 4.22
N LYS A 52 14.37 -1.15 5.26
CA LYS A 52 13.72 -1.94 6.31
C LYS A 52 13.08 -1.06 7.38
N GLU A 53 13.72 0.06 7.73
CA GLU A 53 13.21 1.05 8.68
C GLU A 53 12.12 1.93 8.08
N ARG A 54 12.13 2.12 6.76
CA ARG A 54 11.03 2.77 6.05
C ARG A 54 9.73 2.01 6.23
N VAL A 55 9.74 0.69 6.33
CA VAL A 55 8.52 -0.10 6.53
C VAL A 55 8.08 -0.04 7.99
N VAL A 56 7.11 0.82 8.27
CA VAL A 56 6.52 0.99 9.62
C VAL A 56 5.55 -0.14 9.93
N LYS A 57 4.74 -0.53 8.93
CA LYS A 57 3.69 -1.51 9.12
C LYS A 57 3.42 -2.27 7.83
N THR A 58 3.04 -3.54 7.92
CA THR A 58 2.65 -4.36 6.77
C THR A 58 1.45 -5.22 7.13
N SER A 59 0.51 -5.41 6.20
CA SER A 59 -0.62 -6.34 6.33
C SER A 59 -1.01 -6.91 4.97
N GLU A 60 -1.35 -8.20 4.92
CA GLU A 60 -1.97 -8.82 3.75
C GLU A 60 -3.50 -8.75 3.87
N LYS A 61 -4.16 -8.31 2.81
CA LYS A 61 -5.61 -8.26 2.68
C LYS A 61 -6.06 -9.02 1.43
N LYS A 62 -7.26 -9.59 1.53
CA LYS A 62 -7.93 -10.25 0.42
C LYS A 62 -8.77 -9.21 -0.31
N GLY A 63 -8.43 -8.91 -1.55
CA GLY A 63 -9.07 -7.84 -2.31
C GLY A 63 -8.35 -6.49 -2.19
N LEU A 64 -8.38 -5.72 -3.27
CA LEU A 64 -7.84 -4.36 -3.31
C LEU A 64 -8.68 -3.39 -2.47
N PHE A 65 -10.00 -3.56 -2.42
CA PHE A 65 -10.89 -2.68 -1.66
C PHE A 65 -10.60 -2.72 -0.16
N ALA A 66 -10.58 -3.92 0.42
CA ALA A 66 -10.24 -4.09 1.84
C ALA A 66 -8.80 -3.64 2.17
N ALA A 67 -7.89 -3.71 1.21
CA ALA A 67 -6.53 -3.18 1.33
C ALA A 67 -6.52 -1.64 1.34
N MET A 68 -7.37 -1.01 0.52
CA MET A 68 -7.51 0.43 0.44
C MET A 68 -8.15 1.03 1.71
N ASP A 69 -9.20 0.39 2.24
CA ASP A 69 -9.87 0.85 3.47
C ASP A 69 -8.88 0.96 4.64
N ILE A 70 -8.03 -0.04 4.82
CA ILE A 70 -7.02 0.01 5.88
C ILE A 70 -5.86 0.97 5.57
N ALA A 71 -5.52 1.13 4.29
CA ALA A 71 -4.46 2.01 3.84
C ALA A 71 -4.77 3.47 4.18
N GLU A 72 -5.99 3.91 3.90
CA GLU A 72 -6.45 5.26 4.18
C GLU A 72 -6.44 5.54 5.69
N ILE A 73 -6.97 4.63 6.50
CA ILE A 73 -6.97 4.75 7.96
C ILE A 73 -5.54 4.84 8.52
N TRP A 74 -4.62 4.02 7.99
CA TRP A 74 -3.23 4.02 8.44
C TRP A 74 -2.50 5.29 8.04
N LEU A 75 -2.72 5.77 6.82
CA LEU A 75 -2.13 7.01 6.33
C LEU A 75 -2.65 8.21 7.11
N ASP A 76 -3.97 8.37 7.23
CA ASP A 76 -4.57 9.48 7.99
C ASP A 76 -4.10 9.47 9.45
N ARG A 77 -4.02 8.30 10.09
CA ARG A 77 -3.51 8.20 11.47
C ARG A 77 -2.02 8.49 11.59
N ALA A 78 -1.21 8.14 10.58
CA ALA A 78 0.22 8.42 10.59
C ALA A 78 0.53 9.90 10.32
N LEU A 79 -0.29 10.56 9.48
CA LEU A 79 -0.13 11.98 9.14
C LEU A 79 -0.74 12.93 10.17
N ARG A 80 -1.76 12.49 10.92
CA ARG A 80 -2.34 13.24 12.05
C ARG A 80 -1.62 12.99 13.38
N GLY A 81 -0.54 12.21 13.37
CA GLY A 81 0.24 11.83 14.55
C GLY A 81 0.93 13.02 15.20
#